data_AF-A0A2E3ZUF7-F1
#
_entry.id   AF-A0A2E3ZUF7-F1
#
_cell.length_a   1.000
_cell.length_b   1.000
_cell.length_c   1.000
_cell.angle_alpha   90.00
_cell.angle_beta   90.00
_cell.angle_gamma   90.00
#
_symmetry.space_group_name_H-M   'P 1'
#
loop_
_entity.id
_entity.type
_entity.pdbx_description
1 polymer ?
#
loop_
_entity_poly.entity_id
_entity_poly.type
_entity_poly.pdbx_seq_one_letter_code
_entity_poly.pdbx_strand_id
1 'polypeptide(L)' 'MGMLVEKKNLGFGSRSWRYAVIIDDSRIVESFVEPGFDDNYNDDPYEMSSPQNILKYLNQNSKVAS' A
#
# COMPACT_ATOMS: atom_id res chain seq x y z
N MET A 1 8.81 -5.94 -5.65
CA MET A 1 7.46 -5.60 -5.15
C MET A 1 6.37 -6.48 -5.74
N GLY A 2 6.36 -6.79 -7.05
CA GLY A 2 5.38 -7.75 -7.61
C GLY A 2 3.93 -7.22 -7.63
N MET A 3 3.75 -5.90 -7.64
CA MET A 3 2.46 -5.23 -7.46
C MET A 3 1.79 -4.85 -8.80
N LEU A 4 2.09 -5.55 -9.90
CA LEU A 4 1.48 -5.24 -11.20
C LEU A 4 0.15 -5.97 -11.32
N VAL A 5 -0.90 -5.26 -11.72
CA VAL A 5 -2.22 -5.82 -12.05
C VAL A 5 -2.75 -5.25 -13.36
N GLU A 6 -3.59 -6.00 -14.04
CA GLU A 6 -4.39 -5.53 -15.16
C GLU A 6 -5.66 -4.82 -14.65
N LYS A 7 -5.96 -3.63 -15.18
CA LYS A 7 -7.23 -2.90 -14.95
C LYS A 7 -7.95 -2.65 -16.27
N LYS A 8 -8.15 -3.73 -17.05
CA LYS A 8 -8.85 -3.68 -18.35
C LYS A 8 -10.35 -3.45 -18.17
N ASN A 9 -10.94 -3.93 -17.08
CA ASN A 9 -12.33 -3.65 -16.69
C ASN A 9 -12.64 -2.15 -16.61
N LEU A 10 -11.65 -1.32 -16.27
CA LEU A 10 -11.75 0.15 -16.21
C LEU A 10 -11.11 0.86 -17.40
N GLY A 11 -10.55 0.12 -18.37
CA GLY A 11 -9.82 0.69 -19.52
C GLY A 11 -8.46 1.30 -19.18
N PHE A 12 -7.88 1.00 -18.02
CA PHE A 12 -6.60 1.60 -17.58
C PHE A 12 -5.36 0.79 -18.00
N GLY A 13 -5.53 -0.45 -18.47
CA GLY A 13 -4.44 -1.37 -18.80
C GLY A 13 -3.65 -1.78 -17.55
N SER A 14 -2.36 -2.09 -17.70
CA SER A 14 -1.52 -2.50 -16.57
C SER A 14 -1.21 -1.32 -15.63
N ARG A 15 -1.46 -1.51 -14.34
CA ARG A 15 -1.25 -0.52 -13.28
C ARG A 15 -0.71 -1.19 -12.03
N SER A 16 -0.09 -0.39 -11.17
CA SER A 16 0.27 -0.86 -9.85
C SER A 16 -1.00 -1.10 -9.02
N TRP A 17 -1.02 -2.18 -8.24
CA TRP A 17 -1.95 -2.35 -7.14
C TRP A 17 -1.76 -1.23 -6.12
N ARG A 18 -2.79 -0.94 -5.32
CA ARG A 18 -2.70 0.09 -4.30
C ARG A 18 -1.92 -0.44 -3.09
N TYR A 19 -0.86 0.26 -2.74
CA TYR A 19 -0.06 -0.01 -1.55
C TYR A 19 0.66 1.26 -1.08
N ALA A 20 1.13 1.24 0.16
CA ALA A 20 2.10 2.20 0.68
C ALA A 20 3.30 1.45 1.29
N VAL A 21 4.46 2.11 1.38
CA VAL A 21 5.68 1.55 1.96
C VAL A 21 6.39 2.62 2.77
N ILE A 22 6.86 2.25 3.96
CA ILE A 22 7.82 3.07 4.72
C ILE A 22 9.21 2.56 4.36
N ILE A 23 10.05 3.47 3.87
CA ILE A 23 11.43 3.18 3.45
C ILE A 23 12.37 3.99 4.33
N ASP A 24 13.36 3.31 4.92
CA ASP A 24 14.47 3.92 5.64
C ASP A 24 15.78 3.37 5.10
N ASP A 25 16.71 4.26 4.73
CA ASP A 25 18.00 3.93 4.11
C ASP A 25 17.91 2.87 2.99
N SER A 26 17.00 3.10 2.03
CA SER A 26 16.74 2.19 0.90
C SER A 26 16.26 0.77 1.32
N ARG A 27 15.86 0.57 2.57
CA ARG A 27 15.26 -0.68 3.07
C ARG A 27 13.78 -0.49 3.33
N ILE A 28 13.00 -1.50 2.97
CA ILE A 28 11.57 -1.53 3.30
C ILE A 28 11.46 -1.84 4.79
N VAL A 29 10.90 -0.89 5.55
CA VAL A 29 10.64 -1.02 6.99
C VAL A 29 9.27 -1.64 7.21
N GLU A 30 8.28 -1.19 6.45
CA GLU A 30 6.90 -1.70 6.52
C GLU A 30 6.19 -1.53 5.18
N SER A 31 5.25 -2.42 4.89
CA SER A 31 4.40 -2.39 3.69
C SER A 31 2.92 -2.49 4.03
N PHE A 32 2.11 -1.63 3.41
CA PHE A 32 0.67 -1.54 3.60
C PHE A 32 -0.01 -1.85 2.27
N VAL A 33 -0.30 -3.13 2.04
CA VAL A 33 -0.90 -3.63 0.79
C VAL A 33 -2.40 -3.77 0.98
N GLU A 34 -3.20 -3.25 0.03
CA GLU A 34 -4.65 -3.41 0.09
C GLU A 34 -5.07 -4.87 -0.17
N PRO A 35 -6.16 -5.35 0.45
CA PRO A 35 -6.69 -6.69 0.21
C PRO A 35 -7.29 -6.82 -1.19
N GLY A 36 -7.40 -8.05 -1.70
CA GLY A 36 -8.01 -8.29 -3.01
C GLY A 36 -7.07 -8.07 -4.20
N PHE A 37 -5.75 -8.24 -4.00
CA PHE A 37 -4.75 -8.21 -5.07
C PHE A 37 -5.10 -9.20 -6.18
N ASP A 38 -5.63 -8.68 -7.29
CA ASP A 38 -6.04 -9.48 -8.45
C ASP A 38 -6.15 -8.61 -9.71
N ASP A 39 -6.09 -9.27 -10.87
CA ASP A 39 -6.37 -8.66 -12.16
C ASP A 39 -7.86 -8.35 -12.30
N ASN A 40 -8.15 -7.15 -12.80
CA ASN A 40 -9.51 -6.65 -13.04
C ASN A 40 -10.40 -6.70 -11.79
N TYR A 41 -9.81 -6.55 -10.60
CA TYR A 41 -10.56 -6.43 -9.37
C TYR A 41 -11.60 -5.31 -9.46
N ASN A 42 -12.82 -5.59 -8.98
CA ASN A 42 -13.97 -4.72 -9.19
C ASN A 42 -14.00 -3.51 -8.25
N ASP A 43 -13.44 -3.65 -7.04
CA ASP A 43 -13.42 -2.59 -6.05
C ASP A 43 -12.08 -1.81 -6.06
N ASP A 44 -12.07 -0.65 -5.41
CA ASP A 44 -10.86 0.16 -5.19
C ASP A 44 -10.65 0.36 -3.68
N PRO A 45 -10.17 -0.68 -2.96
CA PRO A 45 -9.96 -0.60 -1.51
C PRO A 45 -8.93 0.49 -1.17
N TYR A 46 -9.19 1.22 -0.07
CA TYR A 46 -8.31 2.26 0.45
C TYR A 46 -8.39 2.30 1.98
N GLU A 47 -7.90 1.23 2.60
CA GLU A 47 -7.90 1.10 4.05
C GLU A 47 -6.46 0.90 4.55
N MET A 48 -5.77 -0.13 4.07
CA MET A 48 -4.44 -0.50 4.57
C MET A 48 -3.42 0.60 4.29
N SER A 49 -3.43 1.14 3.07
CA SER A 49 -2.54 2.20 2.60
C SER A 49 -2.98 3.62 3.00
N SER A 50 -4.01 3.75 3.84
CA SER A 50 -4.50 5.04 4.29
C SER A 50 -3.47 5.80 5.14
N PRO A 51 -3.42 7.14 5.07
CA PRO A 51 -2.56 7.97 5.92
C PRO A 51 -2.77 7.70 7.41
N GLN A 52 -3.99 7.38 7.83
CA GLN A 52 -4.32 7.08 9.22
C GLN A 52 -3.59 5.83 9.72
N ASN A 53 -3.54 4.76 8.91
CA ASN A 53 -2.81 3.54 9.26
C ASN A 53 -1.30 3.76 9.27
N ILE A 54 -0.78 4.52 8.32
CA ILE A 54 0.65 4.87 8.27
C ILE A 54 1.05 5.71 9.48
N LEU A 55 0.28 6.77 9.79
CA LEU A 55 0.52 7.62 10.97
C LEU A 55 0.43 6.84 12.28
N LYS A 56 -0.54 5.91 12.38
CA LYS A 56 -0.64 5.03 13.55
C LYS A 56 0.60 4.17 13.71
N TYR A 57 1.09 3.56 12.63
CA TYR A 57 2.34 2.80 12.66
C TYR A 57 3.52 3.68 13.08
N LEU A 58 3.66 4.85 12.48
CA LEU A 58 4.75 5.78 12.79
C LEU A 58 4.69 6.24 14.26
N ASN A 59 3.51 6.55 14.80
CA ASN A 59 3.37 6.96 16.20
C ASN A 59 3.65 5.83 17.19
N GLN A 60 3.37 4.58 16.83
CA GLN A 60 3.68 3.41 17.66
C GLN A 60 5.17 3.04 17.63
N ASN A 61 5.84 3.27 16.50
CA ASN A 61 7.23 2.87 16.27
C ASN A 61 8.23 4.03 16.37
N SER A 62 7.75 5.28 16.41
CA SER A 62 8.50 6.42 16.89
C SER A 62 8.70 6.17 18.37
N LYS A 63 9.86 5.60 18.72
CA LYS A 63 10.34 5.61 20.11
C LYS A 63 10.09 7.03 20.61
N VAL A 64 9.25 7.15 21.64
CA VAL A 64 9.17 8.37 22.44
C VAL A 64 10.61 8.71 22.72
N ALA A 65 11.10 9.81 22.14
CA ALA A 65 12.42 10.30 22.42
C ALA A 65 12.43 10.64 23.92
N SER A 66 12.88 9.67 24.71
CA SER A 66 13.14 9.76 26.14
C SER A 66 14.47 10.44 26.36
#